data_AF-A0AB39ZIE2-F1
#
_entry.id   AF-A0AB39ZIE2-F1
#
_cell.length_a   1.000
_cell.length_b   1.000
_cell.length_c   1.000
_cell.angle_alpha   90.00
_cell.angle_beta   90.00
_cell.angle_gamma   90.00
#
_symmetry.space_group_name_H-M   'P 1'
#
loop_
_entity.id
_entity.type
_entity.pdbx_description
1 polymer ?
#
loop_
_entity_poly.entity_id
_entity_poly.type
_entity_poly.pdbx_seq_one_letter_code
_entity_poly.pdbx_strand_id
1 'polypeptide(L)'
;MTGSFSVKLKSKKGQFIVNDLNEHTTLGELKTKIVQATAIQAPQLHVLVGYPPKPLDLSQQQEQRDLKTIGINSGETLIVEEKAAPAPASAAAPAPTNTATPFVPVASHTMEDDEALARRLQAEEEAQLLQETAGAPGQVPELQLPVAPTESGPNGDFNGILLKKVVPADNSCLFTSIRFVLNGKVDNEGSEMMRHIIAQEVAADPQSYNDAVLGKSNAEYCAWIQKADSWGGAIEVSILSNYYGIEIDVVDIQNAIINRFGEDKNFGLRVFLLFDGIHYDPLYMETSQSAAPATIFPVEELGVYQQAEQLANEAQSSRQYTNVDKFTLRCMQCDVRLVGQVQAQEHAKQTGHKRFGEI
;
A
#
# COMPACT_ATOMS: atom_id res chain seq x y z
N MET A 1 -3.82 -30.53 -27.79
CA MET A 1 -4.58 -29.57 -26.98
C MET A 1 -3.92 -28.23 -27.20
N THR A 2 -4.57 -27.32 -27.92
CA THR A 2 -4.04 -25.96 -28.19
C THR A 2 -4.02 -25.21 -26.86
N GLY A 3 -2.84 -24.84 -26.36
CA GLY A 3 -2.72 -24.05 -25.13
C GLY A 3 -3.49 -22.75 -25.30
N SER A 4 -4.44 -22.46 -24.41
CA SER A 4 -5.17 -21.19 -24.45
C SER A 4 -4.21 -20.09 -24.02
N PHE A 5 -3.85 -19.18 -24.92
CA PHE A 5 -3.09 -18.00 -24.54
C PHE A 5 -4.06 -16.99 -23.94
N SER A 6 -3.72 -16.45 -22.77
CA SER A 6 -4.54 -15.44 -22.11
C SER A 6 -3.71 -14.30 -21.56
N VAL A 7 -4.28 -13.11 -21.48
CA VAL A 7 -3.67 -11.95 -20.82
C VAL A 7 -4.68 -11.27 -19.91
N LYS A 8 -4.20 -10.72 -18.80
CA LYS A 8 -5.02 -9.96 -17.85
C LYS A 8 -4.82 -8.47 -18.10
N LEU A 9 -5.91 -7.74 -18.34
CA LEU A 9 -5.89 -6.29 -18.51
C LEU A 9 -6.26 -5.63 -17.18
N LYS A 10 -5.44 -4.72 -16.67
CA LYS A 10 -5.77 -3.83 -15.55
C LYS A 10 -6.00 -2.43 -16.10
N SER A 11 -7.20 -1.88 -15.90
CA SER A 11 -7.55 -0.52 -16.32
C SER A 11 -8.23 0.24 -15.17
N LYS A 12 -8.38 1.56 -15.30
CA LYS A 12 -9.21 2.37 -14.37
C LYS A 12 -10.67 1.89 -14.29
N LYS A 13 -11.16 1.19 -15.32
CA LYS A 13 -12.54 0.65 -15.40
C LYS A 13 -12.67 -0.77 -14.83
N GLY A 14 -11.59 -1.34 -14.29
CA GLY A 14 -11.57 -2.68 -13.72
C GLY A 14 -10.58 -3.62 -14.39
N GLN A 15 -10.65 -4.90 -14.00
CA GLN A 15 -9.79 -5.96 -14.51
C GLN A 15 -10.57 -6.82 -15.51
N PHE A 16 -9.97 -7.11 -16.66
CA PHE A 16 -10.57 -7.94 -17.71
C PHE A 16 -9.59 -9.05 -18.07
N ILE A 17 -10.09 -10.22 -18.46
CA ILE A 17 -9.24 -11.32 -18.92
C ILE A 17 -9.56 -11.60 -20.39
N VAL A 18 -8.56 -11.50 -21.24
CA VAL A 18 -8.67 -11.82 -22.67
C VAL A 18 -8.11 -13.22 -22.87
N ASN A 19 -9.01 -14.21 -22.95
CA ASN A 19 -8.68 -15.65 -23.00
C ASN A 19 -8.71 -16.26 -24.41
N ASP A 20 -9.09 -15.48 -25.41
CA ASP A 20 -9.27 -15.92 -26.79
C ASP A 20 -8.05 -15.54 -27.64
N LEU A 21 -6.84 -15.83 -27.16
CA LEU A 21 -5.61 -15.55 -27.88
C LEU A 21 -4.92 -16.88 -28.23
N ASN A 22 -4.09 -16.87 -29.27
CA ASN A 22 -3.28 -18.00 -29.69
C ASN A 22 -1.85 -17.56 -30.03
N GLU A 23 -0.97 -18.51 -30.34
CA GLU A 23 0.46 -18.26 -30.62
C GLU A 23 0.71 -17.39 -31.87
N HIS A 24 -0.29 -17.23 -32.74
CA HIS A 24 -0.22 -16.40 -33.94
C HIS A 24 -0.95 -15.07 -33.78
N THR A 25 -1.52 -14.80 -32.61
CA THR A 25 -2.20 -13.53 -32.37
C THR A 25 -1.21 -12.38 -32.54
N THR A 26 -1.62 -11.39 -33.34
CA THR A 26 -0.80 -10.21 -33.62
C THR A 26 -1.09 -9.09 -32.63
N LEU A 27 -0.17 -8.12 -32.54
CA LEU A 27 -0.38 -6.92 -31.74
C LEU A 27 -1.64 -6.15 -32.18
N GLY A 28 -1.94 -6.10 -33.49
CA GLY A 28 -3.14 -5.45 -34.01
C GLY A 28 -4.44 -6.11 -33.54
N GLU A 29 -4.47 -7.44 -33.49
CA GLU A 29 -5.60 -8.21 -32.95
C GLU A 29 -5.76 -7.98 -31.45
N LEU A 30 -4.65 -7.97 -30.69
CA LEU A 30 -4.67 -7.67 -29.26
C LEU A 30 -5.16 -6.25 -28.98
N LYS A 31 -4.74 -5.24 -29.75
CA LYS A 31 -5.26 -3.86 -29.64
C LYS A 31 -6.77 -3.82 -29.81
N THR A 32 -7.29 -4.50 -30.83
CA THR A 32 -8.74 -4.56 -31.11
C THR A 32 -9.49 -5.15 -29.91
N LYS A 33 -8.96 -6.22 -29.31
CA LYS A 33 -9.54 -6.86 -28.12
C LYS A 33 -9.45 -5.98 -26.88
N ILE A 34 -8.36 -5.24 -26.70
CA ILE A 34 -8.21 -4.28 -25.59
C ILE A 34 -9.21 -3.13 -25.73
N VAL A 35 -9.36 -2.57 -26.92
CA VAL A 35 -10.36 -1.52 -27.21
C VAL A 35 -11.78 -2.03 -26.94
N GLN A 36 -12.08 -3.26 -27.37
CA GLN A 36 -13.39 -3.89 -27.12
C GLN A 36 -13.65 -4.13 -25.63
N ALA A 37 -12.65 -4.56 -24.86
CA ALA A 37 -12.80 -4.86 -23.44
C ALA A 37 -12.83 -3.60 -22.54
N THR A 38 -12.07 -2.57 -22.90
CA THR A 38 -11.87 -1.37 -22.05
C THR A 38 -12.67 -0.15 -22.51
N ALA A 39 -13.22 -0.19 -23.72
CA ALA A 39 -13.86 0.94 -24.40
C ALA A 39 -12.95 2.19 -24.50
N ILE A 40 -11.62 2.01 -24.46
CA ILE A 40 -10.62 3.06 -24.68
C ILE A 40 -10.25 3.06 -26.16
N GLN A 41 -10.34 4.21 -26.84
CA GLN A 41 -10.04 4.27 -28.27
C GLN A 41 -8.54 4.17 -28.55
N ALA A 42 -8.16 3.57 -29.69
CA ALA A 42 -6.75 3.40 -30.09
C ALA A 42 -5.86 4.67 -29.99
N PRO A 43 -6.34 5.90 -30.31
CA PRO A 43 -5.52 7.10 -30.18
C PRO A 43 -5.21 7.52 -28.73
N GLN A 44 -5.98 7.02 -27.78
CA GLN A 44 -5.87 7.30 -26.35
C GLN A 44 -5.34 6.10 -25.56
N LEU A 45 -5.06 5.00 -26.26
CA LEU A 45 -4.69 3.73 -25.67
C LEU A 45 -3.19 3.72 -25.33
N HIS A 46 -2.88 3.57 -24.04
CA HIS A 46 -1.51 3.35 -23.58
C HIS A 46 -1.44 2.02 -22.82
N VAL A 47 -0.50 1.15 -23.19
CA VAL A 47 -0.36 -0.18 -22.61
C VAL A 47 1.04 -0.33 -22.01
N LEU A 48 1.12 -0.74 -20.75
CA LEU A 48 2.37 -1.06 -20.06
C LEU A 48 2.47 -2.58 -19.83
N VAL A 49 3.68 -3.12 -19.97
CA VAL A 49 3.98 -4.55 -19.87
C VAL A 49 5.18 -4.80 -18.95
N GLY A 50 5.25 -6.01 -18.38
CA GLY A 50 6.31 -6.42 -17.46
C GLY A 50 6.35 -5.72 -16.09
N TYR A 51 7.29 -6.15 -15.26
CA TYR A 51 7.67 -5.49 -14.01
C TYR A 51 9.19 -5.23 -14.01
N PRO A 52 9.65 -3.96 -13.85
CA PRO A 52 8.86 -2.74 -13.72
C PRO A 52 8.07 -2.40 -15.01
N PRO A 53 6.88 -1.74 -14.92
CA PRO A 53 6.03 -1.47 -16.07
C PRO A 53 6.73 -0.64 -17.14
N LYS A 54 6.86 -1.19 -18.35
CA LYS A 54 7.45 -0.49 -19.50
C LYS A 54 6.38 -0.19 -20.54
N PRO A 55 6.39 1.00 -21.17
CA PRO A 55 5.45 1.31 -22.23
C PRO A 55 5.68 0.39 -23.43
N LEU A 56 4.60 -0.26 -23.88
CA LEU A 56 4.58 -1.05 -25.09
C LEU A 56 4.44 -0.13 -26.30
N ASP A 57 5.28 -0.32 -27.31
CA ASP A 57 5.16 0.42 -28.57
C ASP A 57 3.93 -0.07 -29.35
N LEU A 58 2.90 0.77 -29.39
CA LEU A 58 1.65 0.54 -30.11
C LEU A 58 1.65 1.21 -31.49
N SER A 59 2.80 1.45 -32.11
CA SER A 59 2.85 1.99 -33.48
C SER A 59 2.28 1.01 -34.51
N GLN A 60 1.81 1.56 -35.65
CA GLN A 60 1.29 0.75 -36.76
C GLN A 60 2.35 -0.20 -37.34
N GLN A 61 3.64 0.15 -37.23
CA GLN A 61 4.76 -0.65 -37.71
C GLN A 61 4.92 -1.98 -36.96
N GLN A 62 4.40 -2.07 -35.73
CA GLN A 62 4.50 -3.27 -34.90
C GLN A 62 3.25 -4.15 -34.94
N GLU A 63 2.17 -3.74 -35.62
CA GLU A 63 0.87 -4.42 -35.55
C GLU A 63 0.86 -5.85 -36.10
N GLN A 64 1.77 -6.18 -37.02
CA GLN A 64 1.90 -7.51 -37.61
C GLN A 64 2.83 -8.44 -36.81
N ARG A 65 3.49 -7.92 -35.76
CA ARG A 65 4.34 -8.74 -34.89
C ARG A 65 3.47 -9.56 -33.94
N ASP A 66 3.90 -10.77 -33.68
CA ASP A 66 3.29 -11.70 -32.74
C ASP A 66 3.59 -11.29 -31.28
N LEU A 67 2.70 -11.67 -30.37
CA LEU A 67 2.76 -11.28 -28.95
C LEU A 67 4.07 -11.67 -28.27
N LYS A 68 4.65 -12.81 -28.65
CA LYS A 68 5.90 -13.31 -28.06
C LYS A 68 7.10 -12.44 -28.43
N THR A 69 7.19 -11.98 -29.68
CA THR A 69 8.34 -11.18 -30.16
C THR A 69 8.29 -9.72 -29.68
N ILE A 70 7.12 -9.25 -29.23
CA ILE A 70 6.97 -7.96 -28.55
C ILE A 70 7.08 -8.08 -27.01
N GLY A 71 7.34 -9.28 -26.50
CA GLY A 71 7.63 -9.52 -25.08
C GLY A 71 6.41 -9.80 -24.20
N ILE A 72 5.25 -10.13 -24.77
CA ILE A 72 4.04 -10.50 -24.03
C ILE A 72 3.94 -12.03 -23.91
N ASN A 73 3.85 -12.51 -22.68
CA ASN A 73 3.68 -13.93 -22.38
C ASN A 73 2.23 -14.27 -21.95
N SER A 74 1.85 -15.54 -22.08
CA SER A 74 0.55 -16.00 -21.57
C SER A 74 0.52 -15.90 -20.04
N GLY A 75 -0.60 -15.44 -19.49
CA GLY A 75 -0.80 -15.17 -18.06
C GLY A 75 -0.29 -13.80 -17.61
N GLU A 76 0.32 -13.01 -18.50
CA GLU A 76 0.85 -11.70 -18.15
C GLU A 76 -0.26 -10.66 -17.89
N THR A 77 0.04 -9.72 -17.00
CA THR A 77 -0.84 -8.58 -16.73
C THR A 77 -0.37 -7.35 -17.50
N LEU A 78 -1.23 -6.84 -18.38
CA LEU A 78 -1.04 -5.59 -19.11
C LEU A 78 -1.78 -4.47 -18.37
N ILE A 79 -1.12 -3.34 -18.12
CA ILE A 79 -1.75 -2.15 -17.56
C ILE A 79 -2.24 -1.29 -18.73
N VAL A 80 -3.53 -0.97 -18.77
CA VAL A 80 -4.16 -0.21 -19.82
C VAL A 80 -4.61 1.14 -19.28
N GLU A 81 -4.04 2.20 -19.82
CA GLU A 81 -4.32 3.59 -19.45
C GLU A 81 -4.96 4.35 -20.62
N GLU A 82 -5.83 5.29 -20.27
CA GLU A 82 -6.44 6.23 -21.20
C GLU A 82 -5.71 7.57 -21.09
N LYS A 83 -4.97 7.95 -22.13
CA LYS A 83 -4.25 9.22 -22.21
C LYS A 83 -4.93 10.13 -23.22
N ALA A 84 -5.14 11.40 -22.87
CA ALA A 84 -5.76 12.36 -23.78
C ALA A 84 -4.98 12.47 -25.09
N ALA A 85 -5.69 12.39 -26.22
CA ALA A 85 -5.09 12.51 -27.55
C ALA A 85 -4.46 13.91 -27.71
N PRO A 86 -3.25 14.02 -28.29
CA PRO A 86 -2.72 15.32 -28.67
C PRO A 86 -3.60 15.93 -29.78
N ALA A 87 -3.92 17.21 -29.65
CA ALA A 87 -4.68 17.95 -30.65
C ALA A 87 -3.98 17.90 -32.02
N PRO A 88 -4.72 17.82 -33.15
CA PRO A 88 -4.11 17.71 -34.47
C PRO A 88 -3.37 19.00 -34.84
N ALA A 89 -2.05 18.91 -34.98
CA ALA A 89 -1.22 19.98 -35.50
C ALA A 89 -1.38 20.07 -37.03
N SER A 90 -1.84 21.24 -37.48
CA SER A 90 -1.85 21.67 -38.88
C SER A 90 -0.41 21.78 -39.43
N ALA A 91 -0.28 21.54 -40.73
CA ALA A 91 0.97 21.40 -41.48
C ALA A 91 1.87 22.65 -41.54
N ALA A 92 3.19 22.39 -41.57
CA ALA A 92 4.34 23.08 -42.22
C ALA A 92 4.36 24.64 -42.25
N ALA A 93 5.43 25.38 -41.89
CA ALA A 93 6.89 25.22 -42.04
C ALA A 93 7.61 26.36 -41.25
N PRO A 94 8.92 26.63 -41.44
CA PRO A 94 10.11 25.85 -41.10
C PRO A 94 10.90 26.46 -39.90
N ALA A 95 11.92 25.73 -39.43
CA ALA A 95 12.76 25.99 -38.26
C ALA A 95 13.41 27.39 -38.19
N PRO A 96 13.72 27.87 -36.97
CA PRO A 96 15.13 28.10 -36.65
C PRO A 96 15.57 27.64 -35.24
N THR A 97 16.75 27.02 -35.24
CA THR A 97 17.89 27.24 -34.34
C THR A 97 17.73 27.02 -32.82
N ASN A 98 18.46 26.01 -32.35
CA ASN A 98 18.84 25.75 -30.96
C ASN A 98 19.30 27.02 -30.21
N THR A 99 18.58 27.36 -29.14
CA THR A 99 19.15 28.01 -27.96
C THR A 99 18.57 27.36 -26.73
N ALA A 100 19.45 26.79 -25.91
CA ALA A 100 19.14 26.14 -24.64
C ALA A 100 18.48 27.11 -23.66
N THR A 101 17.38 26.67 -23.04
CA THR A 101 16.88 27.18 -21.77
C THR A 101 16.55 26.01 -20.85
N PRO A 102 16.68 26.17 -19.52
CA PRO A 102 16.76 25.06 -18.58
C PRO A 102 15.40 24.40 -18.37
N PHE A 103 15.45 23.07 -18.27
CA PHE A 103 14.35 22.24 -17.80
C PHE A 103 13.97 22.65 -16.37
N VAL A 104 12.76 23.20 -16.19
CA VAL A 104 12.15 23.35 -14.86
C VAL A 104 11.51 22.00 -14.54
N PRO A 105 11.96 21.25 -13.52
CA PRO A 105 11.31 20.00 -13.17
C PRO A 105 9.95 20.30 -12.55
N VAL A 106 8.93 19.59 -13.04
CA VAL A 106 7.63 19.47 -12.37
C VAL A 106 7.89 18.86 -11.00
N ALA A 107 7.41 19.52 -9.94
CA ALA A 107 7.69 19.18 -8.56
C ALA A 107 7.41 17.69 -8.28
N SER A 108 8.45 16.98 -7.87
CA SER A 108 8.39 15.65 -7.28
C SER A 108 7.61 15.71 -5.98
N HIS A 109 6.57 14.89 -5.84
CA HIS A 109 5.98 14.58 -4.53
C HIS A 109 7.10 14.05 -3.63
N THR A 110 7.28 14.66 -2.44
CA THR A 110 8.30 14.21 -1.49
C THR A 110 7.63 13.41 -0.39
N MET A 111 8.23 12.28 0.02
CA MET A 111 7.73 11.47 1.15
C MET A 111 7.49 12.30 2.42
N GLU A 112 8.22 13.41 2.59
CA GLU A 112 8.07 14.33 3.73
C GLU A 112 6.72 15.08 3.69
N ASP A 113 6.19 15.36 2.50
CA ASP A 113 4.88 16.00 2.33
C ASP A 113 3.72 15.05 2.66
N ASP A 114 3.87 13.76 2.33
CA ASP A 114 2.88 12.71 2.62
C ASP A 114 2.85 12.40 4.13
N GLU A 115 4.02 12.28 4.76
CA GLU A 115 4.13 12.13 6.22
C GLU A 115 3.50 13.30 6.97
N ALA A 116 3.75 14.54 6.54
CA ALA A 116 3.23 15.72 7.21
C ALA A 116 1.70 15.79 7.19
N LEU A 117 1.05 15.27 6.14
CA LEU A 117 -0.40 15.16 6.07
C LEU A 117 -0.92 14.04 6.95
N ALA A 118 -0.30 12.87 6.86
CA ALA A 118 -0.74 11.70 7.61
C ALA A 118 -0.61 11.91 9.13
N ARG A 119 0.42 12.64 9.60
CA ARG A 119 0.53 13.12 10.99
C ARG A 119 -0.66 13.97 11.44
N ARG A 120 -1.25 14.77 10.56
CA ARG A 120 -2.41 15.61 10.90
C ARG A 120 -3.67 14.78 11.03
N LEU A 121 -3.87 13.83 10.10
CA LEU A 121 -5.01 12.91 10.14
C LEU A 121 -4.98 12.07 11.41
N GLN A 122 -3.82 11.52 11.74
CA GLN A 122 -3.61 10.75 12.96
C GLN A 122 -3.94 11.57 14.22
N ALA A 123 -3.51 12.83 14.29
CA ALA A 123 -3.82 13.71 15.42
C ALA A 123 -5.32 14.08 15.51
N GLU A 124 -6.02 14.17 14.38
CA GLU A 124 -7.46 14.43 14.32
C GLU A 124 -8.27 13.20 14.77
N GLU A 125 -7.88 12.00 14.34
CA GLU A 125 -8.51 10.74 14.75
C GLU A 125 -8.32 10.50 16.26
N GLU A 126 -7.12 10.73 16.79
CA GLU A 126 -6.86 10.64 18.23
C GLU A 126 -7.71 11.66 19.02
N ALA A 127 -7.85 12.89 18.53
CA ALA A 127 -8.68 13.90 19.16
C ALA A 127 -10.18 13.52 19.15
N GLN A 128 -10.67 12.88 18.09
CA GLN A 128 -12.04 12.38 18.02
C GLN A 128 -12.28 11.25 19.02
N LEU A 129 -11.38 10.26 19.10
CA LEU A 129 -11.45 9.16 20.07
C LEU A 129 -11.44 9.67 21.52
N LEU A 130 -10.61 10.67 21.82
CA LEU A 130 -10.57 11.31 23.14
C LEU A 130 -11.87 12.08 23.46
N GLN A 131 -12.50 12.68 22.44
CA GLN A 131 -13.75 13.41 22.63
C GLN A 131 -14.97 12.49 22.82
N GLU A 132 -14.99 11.33 22.16
CA GLU A 132 -16.03 10.30 22.34
C GLU A 132 -15.94 9.64 23.73
N THR A 133 -14.74 9.45 24.27
CA THR A 133 -14.53 8.87 25.60
C THR A 133 -14.77 9.86 26.75
N ALA A 134 -14.67 11.17 26.51
CA ALA A 134 -14.95 12.23 27.50
C ALA A 134 -16.44 12.62 27.60
N GLY A 135 -17.31 12.15 26.69
CA GLY A 135 -18.68 12.63 26.50
C GLY A 135 -19.80 11.93 27.28
N ALA A 136 -19.55 10.90 28.10
CA ALA A 136 -20.63 10.18 28.78
C ALA A 136 -20.27 9.73 30.22
N PRO A 137 -20.87 10.34 31.27
CA PRO A 137 -20.92 9.71 32.57
C PRO A 137 -22.14 8.78 32.61
N GLY A 138 -21.89 7.47 32.50
CA GLY A 138 -22.88 6.45 32.83
C GLY A 138 -23.10 5.41 31.75
N GLN A 139 -22.93 4.15 32.16
CA GLN A 139 -23.16 2.90 31.42
C GLN A 139 -22.12 2.60 30.35
N VAL A 140 -21.04 1.95 30.79
CA VAL A 140 -20.35 0.97 29.95
C VAL A 140 -21.40 -0.01 29.42
N PRO A 141 -21.66 -0.10 28.10
CA PRO A 141 -22.33 -1.27 27.57
C PRO A 141 -21.36 -2.42 27.81
N GLU A 142 -21.77 -3.37 28.64
CA GLU A 142 -21.09 -4.66 28.73
C GLU A 142 -21.11 -5.24 27.31
N LEU A 143 -19.99 -5.11 26.58
CA LEU A 143 -19.78 -5.77 25.31
C LEU A 143 -19.92 -7.26 25.60
N GLN A 144 -21.10 -7.81 25.29
CA GLN A 144 -21.30 -9.24 25.29
C GLN A 144 -20.37 -9.80 24.21
N LEU A 145 -19.20 -10.24 24.64
CA LEU A 145 -18.22 -10.91 23.78
C LEU A 145 -18.96 -12.05 23.06
N PRO A 146 -18.77 -12.22 21.75
CA PRO A 146 -19.26 -13.40 21.05
C PRO A 146 -18.72 -14.64 21.79
N VAL A 147 -19.63 -15.49 22.27
CA VAL A 147 -19.24 -16.78 22.84
C VAL A 147 -18.57 -17.55 21.70
N ALA A 148 -17.29 -17.89 21.89
CA ALA A 148 -16.50 -18.65 20.92
C ALA A 148 -17.28 -19.90 20.47
N PRO A 149 -17.34 -20.21 19.17
CA PRO A 149 -17.86 -21.49 18.71
C PRO A 149 -17.03 -22.60 19.35
N THR A 150 -17.65 -23.43 20.16
CA THR A 150 -17.08 -24.68 20.68
C THR A 150 -17.07 -25.73 19.57
N GLU A 151 -16.36 -25.49 18.49
CA GLU A 151 -16.15 -26.47 17.43
C GLU A 151 -14.64 -26.59 17.25
N SER A 152 -14.10 -27.67 17.80
CA SER A 152 -12.68 -28.01 17.70
C SER A 152 -12.38 -28.33 16.23
N GLY A 153 -11.88 -27.35 15.49
CA GLY A 153 -11.27 -27.57 14.17
C GLY A 153 -9.99 -28.40 14.30
N PRO A 154 -9.52 -29.09 13.24
CA PRO A 154 -8.46 -30.09 13.37
C PRO A 154 -7.04 -29.54 13.60
N ASN A 155 -6.84 -28.24 13.78
CA ASN A 155 -5.50 -27.63 13.79
C ASN A 155 -5.34 -26.62 14.95
N GLY A 156 -4.33 -26.87 15.80
CA GLY A 156 -3.66 -25.86 16.63
C GLY A 156 -4.12 -25.73 18.09
N ASP A 157 -3.15 -25.67 19.02
CA ASP A 157 -3.34 -25.40 20.45
C ASP A 157 -3.80 -23.96 20.77
N PHE A 158 -4.07 -23.13 19.74
CA PHE A 158 -4.46 -21.73 19.86
C PHE A 158 -5.98 -21.55 19.90
N ASN A 159 -6.62 -22.03 20.98
CA ASN A 159 -8.04 -21.72 21.25
C ASN A 159 -8.17 -20.34 21.91
N GLY A 160 -8.06 -19.29 21.08
CA GLY A 160 -8.03 -17.90 21.49
C GLY A 160 -8.69 -16.95 20.51
N ILE A 161 -8.76 -15.68 20.88
CA ILE A 161 -9.26 -14.58 20.05
C ILE A 161 -8.10 -13.64 19.70
N LEU A 162 -7.91 -13.39 18.40
CA LEU A 162 -6.94 -12.42 17.90
C LEU A 162 -7.49 -11.00 18.08
N LEU A 163 -6.73 -10.17 18.78
CA LEU A 163 -7.11 -8.82 19.18
C LEU A 163 -6.06 -7.80 18.76
N LYS A 164 -6.51 -6.56 18.55
CA LYS A 164 -5.66 -5.39 18.33
C LYS A 164 -5.19 -4.83 19.66
N LYS A 165 -3.90 -4.51 19.78
CA LYS A 165 -3.40 -3.66 20.88
C LYS A 165 -3.18 -2.26 20.33
N VAL A 166 -3.81 -1.24 20.93
CA VAL A 166 -3.55 0.15 20.52
C VAL A 166 -2.17 0.58 21.01
N VAL A 167 -1.32 1.06 20.10
CA VAL A 167 -0.02 1.70 20.43
C VAL A 167 -0.12 3.22 20.33
N PRO A 168 0.82 3.99 20.91
CA PRO A 168 0.81 5.44 20.78
C PRO A 168 0.79 5.88 19.32
N ALA A 169 -0.04 6.87 19.02
CA ALA A 169 -0.19 7.48 17.72
C ALA A 169 0.98 8.44 17.39
N ASP A 170 2.21 7.95 17.51
CA ASP A 170 3.42 8.66 17.17
C ASP A 170 4.00 8.19 15.81
N ASN A 171 5.02 8.90 15.34
CA ASN A 171 5.74 8.58 14.10
C ASN A 171 6.57 7.28 14.17
N SER A 172 6.46 6.54 15.28
CA SER A 172 7.17 5.29 15.53
C SER A 172 6.22 4.10 15.72
N CYS A 173 4.91 4.25 15.45
CA CYS A 173 3.91 3.18 15.61
C CYS A 173 4.35 1.84 14.99
N LEU A 174 4.89 1.84 13.76
CA LEU A 174 5.42 0.61 13.14
C LEU A 174 6.45 -0.10 14.04
N PHE A 175 7.44 0.64 14.52
CA PHE A 175 8.53 0.10 15.33
C PHE A 175 8.02 -0.35 16.70
N THR A 176 7.13 0.42 17.32
CA THR A 176 6.49 0.04 18.58
C THR A 176 5.67 -1.25 18.42
N SER A 177 4.96 -1.40 17.31
CA SER A 177 4.14 -2.58 16.99
C SER A 177 5.01 -3.82 16.72
N ILE A 178 6.08 -3.68 15.94
CA ILE A 178 7.06 -4.77 15.72
C ILE A 178 7.74 -5.15 17.05
N ARG A 179 8.11 -4.16 17.88
CA ARG A 179 8.71 -4.41 19.18
C ARG A 179 7.77 -5.25 20.05
N PHE A 180 6.51 -4.82 20.13
CA PHE A 180 5.49 -5.49 20.93
C PHE A 180 5.30 -6.95 20.52
N VAL A 181 5.17 -7.24 19.22
CA VAL A 181 4.99 -8.65 18.80
C VAL A 181 6.22 -9.52 19.09
N LEU A 182 7.41 -8.93 19.13
CA LEU A 182 8.65 -9.65 19.43
C LEU A 182 8.92 -9.83 20.94
N ASN A 183 8.44 -8.92 21.80
CA ASN A 183 8.79 -8.92 23.23
C ASN A 183 7.59 -8.96 24.21
N GLY A 184 6.36 -8.88 23.71
CA GLY A 184 5.12 -8.87 24.48
C GLY A 184 4.87 -7.62 25.33
N LYS A 185 5.62 -6.53 25.13
CA LYS A 185 5.53 -5.29 25.92
C LYS A 185 5.50 -4.06 25.03
N VAL A 186 4.64 -3.10 25.39
CA VAL A 186 4.67 -1.78 24.78
C VAL A 186 5.76 -0.98 25.49
N ASP A 187 6.88 -0.75 24.82
CA ASP A 187 7.95 0.15 25.27
C ASP A 187 8.40 1.07 24.13
N ASN A 188 8.90 2.25 24.49
CA ASN A 188 9.40 3.24 23.52
C ASN A 188 10.90 3.07 23.22
N GLU A 189 11.56 2.08 23.81
CA GLU A 189 13.01 1.92 23.76
C GLU A 189 13.49 1.16 22.51
N GLY A 190 12.57 0.52 21.76
CA GLY A 190 12.89 -0.28 20.58
C GLY A 190 13.05 0.48 19.25
N SER A 191 12.48 1.69 19.13
CA SER A 191 12.38 2.40 17.84
C SER A 191 13.75 2.82 17.29
N GLU A 192 14.59 3.44 18.12
CA GLU A 192 15.93 3.91 17.71
C GLU A 192 16.84 2.76 17.24
N MET A 193 16.80 1.62 17.94
CA MET A 193 17.57 0.44 17.58
C MET A 193 17.15 -0.11 16.22
N MET A 194 15.84 -0.26 15.97
CA MET A 194 15.35 -0.78 14.70
C MET A 194 15.67 0.16 13.54
N ARG A 195 15.51 1.48 13.72
CA ARG A 195 15.92 2.47 12.72
C ARG A 195 17.41 2.38 12.40
N HIS A 196 18.26 2.14 13.41
CA HIS A 196 19.69 1.95 13.21
C HIS A 196 20.00 0.68 12.41
N ILE A 197 19.35 -0.44 12.75
CA ILE A 197 19.47 -1.70 12.00
C ILE A 197 19.09 -1.46 10.53
N ILE A 198 17.95 -0.81 10.27
CA ILE A 198 17.48 -0.51 8.92
C ILE A 198 18.50 0.35 8.15
N ALA A 199 19.02 1.41 8.76
CA ALA A 199 20.03 2.25 8.12
C ALA A 199 21.31 1.46 7.79
N GLN A 200 21.72 0.52 8.65
CA GLN A 200 22.87 -0.34 8.39
C GLN A 200 22.64 -1.31 7.24
N GLU A 201 21.49 -1.98 7.20
CA GLU A 201 21.13 -2.92 6.12
C GLU A 201 21.01 -2.18 4.77
N VAL A 202 20.38 -1.01 4.75
CA VAL A 202 20.28 -0.16 3.55
C VAL A 202 21.66 0.27 3.05
N ALA A 203 22.55 0.70 3.96
CA ALA A 203 23.90 1.12 3.61
C ALA A 203 24.79 -0.04 3.13
N ALA A 204 24.53 -1.26 3.61
CA ALA A 204 25.30 -2.45 3.26
C ALA A 204 25.02 -2.97 1.84
N ASP A 205 23.83 -2.73 1.30
CA ASP A 205 23.46 -3.12 -0.07
C ASP A 205 22.85 -1.97 -0.90
N PRO A 206 23.68 -0.99 -1.35
CA PRO A 206 23.21 0.13 -2.15
C PRO A 206 22.70 -0.26 -3.55
N GLN A 207 23.00 -1.48 -4.02
CA GLN A 207 22.49 -1.93 -5.32
C GLN A 207 21.01 -2.32 -5.21
N SER A 208 20.66 -3.09 -4.19
CA SER A 208 19.26 -3.44 -3.92
C SER A 208 18.49 -2.23 -3.39
N TYR A 209 19.09 -1.44 -2.51
CA TYR A 209 18.51 -0.22 -1.94
C TYR A 209 19.00 1.04 -2.66
N ASN A 210 18.64 1.12 -3.94
CA ASN A 210 18.95 2.26 -4.80
C ASN A 210 17.81 3.30 -4.80
N ASP A 211 18.07 4.45 -5.44
CA ASP A 211 17.15 5.60 -5.48
C ASP A 211 15.75 5.27 -6.01
N ALA A 212 15.62 4.28 -6.90
CA ALA A 212 14.32 3.88 -7.43
C ALA A 212 13.49 3.09 -6.42
N VAL A 213 14.14 2.33 -5.53
CA VAL A 213 13.48 1.58 -4.45
C VAL A 213 13.16 2.49 -3.27
N LEU A 214 14.10 3.36 -2.92
CA LEU A 214 14.03 4.20 -1.72
C LEU A 214 13.28 5.53 -1.94
N GLY A 215 13.11 5.96 -3.20
CA GLY A 215 12.55 7.27 -3.54
C GLY A 215 13.46 8.47 -3.21
N LYS A 216 14.67 8.21 -2.72
CA LYS A 216 15.73 9.17 -2.33
C LYS A 216 17.08 8.48 -2.49
N SER A 217 18.19 9.22 -2.45
CA SER A 217 19.51 8.56 -2.47
C SER A 217 19.70 7.66 -1.24
N ASN A 218 20.47 6.59 -1.41
CA ASN A 218 20.75 5.63 -0.32
C ASN A 218 21.24 6.33 0.97
N ALA A 219 22.17 7.28 0.84
CA ALA A 219 22.70 8.04 1.97
C ALA A 219 21.64 8.95 2.63
N GLU A 220 20.79 9.61 1.83
CA GLU A 220 19.70 10.43 2.35
C GLU A 220 18.65 9.58 3.06
N TYR A 221 18.33 8.39 2.54
CA TYR A 221 17.40 7.47 3.18
C TYR A 221 17.92 7.00 4.54
N CYS A 222 19.20 6.60 4.62
CA CYS A 222 19.84 6.19 5.88
C CYS A 222 19.79 7.31 6.93
N ALA A 223 19.96 8.57 6.51
CA ALA A 223 19.84 9.72 7.41
C ALA A 223 18.39 10.02 7.79
N TRP A 224 17.45 9.87 6.86
CA TRP A 224 16.02 10.09 7.08
C TRP A 224 15.44 9.06 8.05
N ILE A 225 15.63 7.75 7.82
CA ILE A 225 14.98 6.71 8.63
C ILE A 225 15.40 6.71 10.11
N GLN A 226 16.59 7.26 10.42
CA GLN A 226 17.09 7.44 11.78
C GLN A 226 16.37 8.55 12.56
N LYS A 227 15.61 9.44 11.91
CA LYS A 227 14.85 10.48 12.59
C LYS A 227 13.64 9.85 13.29
N ALA A 228 13.38 10.27 14.52
CA ALA A 228 12.24 9.77 15.31
C ALA A 228 10.87 10.12 14.70
N ASP A 229 10.83 11.10 13.79
CA ASP A 229 9.61 11.56 13.13
C ASP A 229 9.38 10.96 11.73
N SER A 230 10.34 10.20 11.20
CA SER A 230 10.17 9.48 9.93
C SER A 230 9.31 8.24 10.09
N TRP A 231 8.36 8.06 9.19
CA TRP A 231 7.45 6.92 9.19
C TRP A 231 8.12 5.74 8.52
N GLY A 232 8.02 4.56 9.14
CA GLY A 232 8.40 3.33 8.48
C GLY A 232 7.25 2.78 7.64
N GLY A 233 7.57 1.95 6.65
CA GLY A 233 6.59 1.27 5.82
C GLY A 233 7.07 -0.08 5.33
N ALA A 234 6.67 -0.45 4.10
CA ALA A 234 6.95 -1.76 3.52
C ALA A 234 8.46 -2.09 3.42
N ILE A 235 9.32 -1.09 3.18
CA ILE A 235 10.77 -1.27 3.12
C ILE A 235 11.30 -1.69 4.50
N GLU A 236 10.93 -0.96 5.55
CA GLU A 236 11.29 -1.24 6.93
C GLU A 236 10.80 -2.62 7.37
N VAL A 237 9.54 -2.97 7.07
CA VAL A 237 8.96 -4.27 7.41
C VAL A 237 9.74 -5.40 6.73
N SER A 238 10.06 -5.26 5.45
CA SER A 238 10.85 -6.26 4.70
C SER A 238 12.25 -6.45 5.31
N ILE A 239 12.93 -5.37 5.65
CA ILE A 239 14.26 -5.42 6.27
C ILE A 239 14.19 -6.08 7.65
N LEU A 240 13.25 -5.67 8.49
CA LEU A 240 13.12 -6.20 9.85
C LEU A 240 12.67 -7.67 9.85
N SER A 241 11.81 -8.08 8.91
CA SER A 241 11.46 -9.50 8.70
C SER A 241 12.71 -10.34 8.42
N ASN A 242 13.57 -9.89 7.50
CA ASN A 242 14.83 -10.57 7.19
C ASN A 242 15.80 -10.58 8.37
N TYR A 243 15.96 -9.44 9.05
CA TYR A 243 16.88 -9.31 10.19
C TYR A 243 16.51 -10.22 11.36
N TYR A 244 15.23 -10.29 11.71
CA TYR A 244 14.75 -11.15 12.81
C TYR A 244 14.49 -12.60 12.39
N GLY A 245 14.51 -12.90 11.09
CA GLY A 245 14.23 -14.25 10.58
C GLY A 245 12.80 -14.70 10.84
N ILE A 246 11.84 -13.79 10.71
CA ILE A 246 10.43 -14.00 11.02
C ILE A 246 9.54 -13.43 9.93
N GLU A 247 8.46 -14.13 9.58
CA GLU A 247 7.46 -13.61 8.65
C GLU A 247 6.64 -12.51 9.35
N ILE A 248 6.46 -11.36 8.70
CA ILE A 248 5.62 -10.27 9.22
C ILE A 248 4.41 -10.12 8.32
N ASP A 249 3.24 -10.49 8.84
CA ASP A 249 1.97 -10.43 8.14
C ASP A 249 1.27 -9.10 8.46
N VAL A 250 1.26 -8.20 7.49
CA VAL A 250 0.61 -6.89 7.62
C VAL A 250 -0.81 -6.97 7.05
N VAL A 251 -1.79 -6.95 7.95
CA VAL A 251 -3.22 -6.91 7.65
C VAL A 251 -3.60 -5.49 7.24
N ASP A 252 -3.82 -5.27 5.95
CA ASP A 252 -4.26 -4.00 5.37
C ASP A 252 -5.78 -3.93 5.39
N ILE A 253 -6.33 -3.09 6.27
CA ILE A 253 -7.78 -2.91 6.42
C ILE A 253 -8.39 -2.30 5.17
N GLN A 254 -7.74 -1.30 4.57
CA GLN A 254 -8.29 -0.57 3.43
C GLN A 254 -8.59 -1.51 2.25
N ASN A 255 -7.69 -2.46 2.01
CA ASN A 255 -7.81 -3.40 0.90
C ASN A 255 -8.37 -4.78 1.32
N ALA A 256 -8.54 -5.03 2.63
CA ALA A 256 -8.91 -6.33 3.20
C ALA A 256 -8.00 -7.46 2.70
N ILE A 257 -6.69 -7.22 2.70
CA ILE A 257 -5.66 -8.20 2.31
C ILE A 257 -4.59 -8.34 3.39
N ILE A 258 -3.85 -9.45 3.36
CA ILE A 258 -2.66 -9.64 4.19
C ILE A 258 -1.43 -9.62 3.31
N ASN A 259 -0.53 -8.67 3.56
CA ASN A 259 0.76 -8.58 2.89
C ASN A 259 1.80 -9.34 3.73
N ARG A 260 2.31 -10.45 3.20
CA ARG A 260 3.24 -11.35 3.90
C ARG A 260 4.69 -11.01 3.55
N PHE A 261 5.43 -10.43 4.50
CA PHE A 261 6.83 -10.09 4.32
C PHE A 261 7.70 -11.25 4.81
N GLY A 262 8.59 -11.74 3.94
CA GLY A 262 9.46 -12.88 4.24
C GLY A 262 8.87 -14.26 3.89
N GLU A 263 7.72 -14.32 3.22
CA GLU A 263 7.07 -15.60 2.87
C GLU A 263 7.93 -16.52 1.99
N ASP A 264 8.84 -15.94 1.19
CA ASP A 264 9.77 -16.65 0.32
C ASP A 264 11.04 -17.12 1.04
N LYS A 265 11.23 -16.72 2.30
CA LYS A 265 12.43 -17.05 3.11
C LYS A 265 12.29 -18.32 3.93
N ASN A 266 11.09 -18.92 3.91
CA ASN A 266 10.82 -20.17 4.60
C ASN A 266 11.04 -20.06 6.13
N PHE A 267 10.71 -18.89 6.69
CA PHE A 267 10.67 -18.67 8.14
C PHE A 267 9.60 -19.56 8.77
N GLY A 268 9.89 -20.18 9.91
CA GLY A 268 8.96 -21.09 10.59
C GLY A 268 7.95 -20.39 11.50
N LEU A 269 8.14 -19.09 11.75
CA LEU A 269 7.32 -18.29 12.65
C LEU A 269 6.83 -17.02 11.93
N ARG A 270 5.67 -16.53 12.35
CA ARG A 270 5.07 -15.27 11.91
C ARG A 270 4.56 -14.42 13.07
N VAL A 271 4.44 -13.13 12.80
CA VAL A 271 3.76 -12.14 13.64
C VAL A 271 2.76 -11.36 12.79
N PHE A 272 1.77 -10.75 13.42
CA PHE A 272 0.73 -9.99 12.72
C PHE A 272 0.72 -8.52 13.16
N LEU A 273 0.66 -7.63 12.16
CA LEU A 273 0.41 -6.20 12.34
C LEU A 273 -0.89 -5.84 11.62
N LEU A 274 -1.60 -4.85 12.11
CA LEU A 274 -2.76 -4.24 11.49
C LEU A 274 -2.38 -2.86 10.97
N PHE A 275 -2.79 -2.54 9.75
CA PHE A 275 -2.53 -1.26 9.10
C PHE A 275 -3.82 -0.66 8.57
N ASP A 276 -4.11 0.57 8.98
CA ASP A 276 -5.34 1.28 8.64
C ASP A 276 -5.17 2.32 7.52
N GLY A 277 -3.97 2.42 6.93
CA GLY A 277 -3.62 3.42 5.93
C GLY A 277 -2.62 4.48 6.43
N ILE A 278 -2.58 4.74 7.74
CA ILE A 278 -1.66 5.72 8.35
C ILE A 278 -1.03 5.25 9.67
N HIS A 279 -1.56 4.21 10.30
CA HIS A 279 -1.14 3.73 11.61
C HIS A 279 -0.99 2.21 11.64
N TYR A 280 -0.02 1.75 12.44
CA TYR A 280 0.24 0.33 12.67
C TYR A 280 -0.05 -0.03 14.12
N ASP A 281 -0.89 -1.06 14.32
CA ASP A 281 -1.12 -1.68 15.63
C ASP A 281 -0.69 -3.17 15.60
N PRO A 282 -0.10 -3.74 16.66
CA PRO A 282 0.19 -5.16 16.68
C PRO A 282 -1.06 -5.98 17.02
N LEU A 283 -1.13 -7.18 16.44
CA LEU A 283 -2.14 -8.17 16.79
C LEU A 283 -1.56 -9.20 17.76
N TYR A 284 -2.39 -9.62 18.72
CA TYR A 284 -2.03 -10.63 19.72
C TYR A 284 -3.22 -11.53 20.02
N MET A 285 -2.94 -12.75 20.45
CA MET A 285 -3.93 -13.76 20.78
C MET A 285 -4.07 -13.86 22.30
N GLU A 286 -5.28 -13.64 22.80
CA GLU A 286 -5.62 -14.05 24.16
C GLU A 286 -6.06 -15.51 24.15
N THR A 287 -5.45 -16.32 25.01
CA THR A 287 -5.81 -17.73 25.16
C THR A 287 -6.41 -17.95 26.54
N SER A 288 -7.39 -18.85 26.63
CA SER A 288 -8.03 -19.22 27.89
C SER A 288 -7.07 -19.86 28.91
N GLN A 289 -5.89 -20.31 28.46
CA GLN A 289 -4.95 -21.10 29.25
C GLN A 289 -3.71 -20.32 29.73
N SER A 290 -3.43 -19.13 29.18
CA SER A 290 -2.25 -18.32 29.51
C SER A 290 -2.64 -16.90 29.91
N ALA A 291 -2.05 -16.42 30.99
CA ALA A 291 -2.19 -15.03 31.42
C ALA A 291 -1.39 -14.04 30.54
N ALA A 292 -0.41 -14.54 29.78
CA ALA A 292 0.38 -13.73 28.84
C ALA A 292 -0.17 -13.90 27.41
N PRO A 293 -0.37 -12.80 26.67
CA PRO A 293 -0.83 -12.86 25.28
C PRO A 293 0.23 -13.50 24.37
N ALA A 294 -0.21 -14.32 23.42
CA ALA A 294 0.66 -14.87 22.39
C ALA A 294 0.75 -13.90 21.20
N THR A 295 1.96 -13.62 20.74
CA THR A 295 2.21 -12.66 19.65
C THR A 295 2.96 -13.26 18.46
N ILE A 296 3.60 -14.41 18.66
CA ILE A 296 4.38 -15.14 17.65
C ILE A 296 3.72 -16.50 17.44
N PHE A 297 3.50 -16.86 16.18
CA PHE A 297 2.77 -18.06 15.78
C PHE A 297 3.57 -18.87 14.76
N PRO A 298 3.48 -20.21 14.75
CA PRO A 298 3.97 -21.01 13.64
C PRO A 298 3.30 -20.63 12.32
N VAL A 299 4.04 -20.69 11.21
CA VAL A 299 3.48 -20.34 9.90
C VAL A 299 2.41 -21.32 9.42
N GLU A 300 2.38 -22.53 9.96
CA GLU A 300 1.41 -23.58 9.67
C GLU A 300 0.07 -23.39 10.40
N GLU A 301 0.02 -22.48 11.39
CA GLU A 301 -1.19 -22.20 12.18
C GLU A 301 -2.18 -21.33 11.39
N LEU A 302 -2.85 -21.96 10.41
CA LEU A 302 -3.82 -21.31 9.53
C LEU A 302 -5.02 -20.72 10.27
N GLY A 303 -5.36 -21.23 11.47
CA GLY A 303 -6.47 -20.69 12.26
C GLY A 303 -6.23 -19.24 12.68
N VAL A 304 -4.99 -18.89 13.04
CA VAL A 304 -4.62 -17.50 13.40
C VAL A 304 -4.66 -16.60 12.17
N TYR A 305 -4.16 -17.09 11.03
CA TYR A 305 -4.19 -16.37 9.76
C TYR A 305 -5.64 -16.07 9.32
N GLN A 306 -6.53 -17.05 9.42
CA GLN A 306 -7.95 -16.87 9.08
C GLN A 306 -8.64 -15.86 10.01
N GLN A 307 -8.32 -15.84 11.30
CA GLN A 307 -8.82 -14.80 12.21
C GLN A 307 -8.32 -13.40 11.80
N ALA A 308 -7.06 -13.27 11.37
CA ALA A 308 -6.52 -12.02 10.85
C ALA A 308 -7.25 -11.55 9.57
N GLU A 309 -7.56 -12.48 8.65
CA GLU A 309 -8.37 -12.17 7.45
C GLU A 309 -9.79 -11.72 7.84
N GLN A 310 -10.41 -12.39 8.80
CA GLN A 310 -11.74 -12.02 9.29
C GLN A 310 -11.72 -10.60 9.89
N LEU A 311 -10.73 -10.30 10.73
CA LEU A 311 -10.54 -8.98 11.33
C LEU A 311 -10.39 -7.90 10.25
N ALA A 312 -9.62 -8.16 9.19
CA ALA A 312 -9.48 -7.24 8.06
C ALA A 312 -10.83 -6.93 7.40
N ASN A 313 -11.62 -7.97 7.10
CA ASN A 313 -12.91 -7.84 6.45
C ASN A 313 -13.93 -7.09 7.32
N GLU A 314 -13.98 -7.40 8.61
CA GLU A 314 -14.87 -6.74 9.57
C GLU A 314 -14.51 -5.26 9.73
N ALA A 315 -13.24 -4.94 9.93
CA ALA A 315 -12.76 -3.56 10.05
C ALA A 315 -12.99 -2.76 8.76
N GLN A 316 -12.79 -3.37 7.59
CA GLN A 316 -13.05 -2.75 6.28
C GLN A 316 -14.55 -2.46 6.09
N SER A 317 -15.41 -3.43 6.39
CA SER A 317 -16.86 -3.26 6.31
C SER A 317 -17.38 -2.17 7.26
N SER A 318 -16.69 -1.99 8.39
CA SER A 318 -16.97 -0.97 9.40
C SER A 318 -16.28 0.37 9.11
N ARG A 319 -15.51 0.48 8.01
CA ARG A 319 -14.72 1.66 7.61
C ARG A 319 -13.73 2.15 8.68
N GLN A 320 -13.12 1.23 9.42
CA GLN A 320 -12.05 1.54 10.38
C GLN A 320 -10.69 1.69 9.67
N TYR A 321 -10.61 2.57 8.66
CA TYR A 321 -9.40 2.86 7.91
C TYR A 321 -9.41 4.29 7.37
N THR A 322 -8.22 4.87 7.22
CA THR A 322 -8.02 6.23 6.73
C THR A 322 -7.42 6.20 5.33
N ASN A 323 -8.22 6.55 4.31
CA ASN A 323 -7.78 6.56 2.92
C ASN A 323 -7.26 7.94 2.51
N VAL A 324 -5.94 8.14 2.59
CA VAL A 324 -5.26 9.41 2.24
C VAL A 324 -5.41 9.82 0.76
N ASP A 325 -5.80 8.91 -0.13
CA ASP A 325 -5.98 9.24 -1.56
C ASP A 325 -7.39 9.77 -1.87
N LYS A 326 -8.39 9.43 -1.06
CA LYS A 326 -9.81 9.62 -1.39
C LYS A 326 -10.65 10.30 -0.32
N PHE A 327 -10.07 10.62 0.84
CA PHE A 327 -10.79 11.32 1.89
C PHE A 327 -11.30 12.69 1.42
N THR A 328 -12.52 13.04 1.82
CA THR A 328 -13.09 14.34 1.51
C THR A 328 -12.68 15.28 2.64
N LEU A 329 -12.03 16.37 2.29
CA LEU A 329 -11.58 17.41 3.21
C LEU A 329 -12.48 18.62 3.10
N ARG A 330 -12.77 19.27 4.22
CA ARG A 330 -13.38 20.60 4.29
C ARG A 330 -12.33 21.57 4.78
N CYS A 331 -12.05 22.62 4.00
CA CYS A 331 -11.25 23.73 4.52
C CYS A 331 -12.06 24.45 5.61
N MET A 332 -11.60 24.41 6.85
CA MET A 332 -12.28 25.00 8.01
C MET A 332 -12.19 26.53 8.04
N GLN A 333 -11.44 27.13 7.11
CA GLN A 333 -11.31 28.59 6.98
C GLN A 333 -12.25 29.18 5.92
N CYS A 334 -12.59 28.42 4.89
CA CYS A 334 -13.39 28.93 3.76
C CYS A 334 -14.45 27.95 3.24
N ASP A 335 -14.67 26.85 3.95
CA ASP A 335 -15.73 25.87 3.72
C ASP A 335 -15.69 25.08 2.41
N VAL A 336 -14.61 25.21 1.64
CA VAL A 336 -14.44 24.48 0.39
C VAL A 336 -14.26 22.98 0.68
N ARG A 337 -15.04 22.15 -0.01
CA ARG A 337 -14.85 20.70 -0.05
C ARG A 337 -13.77 20.35 -1.07
N LEU A 338 -12.87 19.47 -0.67
CA LEU A 338 -11.66 19.07 -1.35
C LEU A 338 -11.64 17.55 -1.34
N VAL A 339 -11.19 16.93 -2.42
CA VAL A 339 -11.11 15.48 -2.52
C VAL A 339 -9.64 15.09 -2.59
N GLY A 340 -9.20 14.37 -1.57
CA GLY A 340 -7.84 13.89 -1.42
C GLY A 340 -6.81 14.99 -1.17
N GLN A 341 -5.60 14.53 -0.93
CA GLN A 341 -4.43 15.35 -0.60
C GLN A 341 -4.09 16.39 -1.67
N VAL A 342 -4.13 16.02 -2.94
CA VAL A 342 -3.72 16.90 -4.06
C VAL A 342 -4.54 18.18 -4.07
N GLN A 343 -5.85 18.09 -3.86
CA GLN A 343 -6.71 19.27 -3.82
C GLN A 343 -6.47 20.12 -2.58
N ALA A 344 -6.21 19.51 -1.43
CA ALA A 344 -5.93 20.26 -0.20
C ALA A 344 -4.59 21.00 -0.23
N GLN A 345 -3.56 20.40 -0.83
CA GLN A 345 -2.27 21.05 -1.02
C GLN A 345 -2.36 22.22 -2.01
N GLU A 346 -3.02 22.03 -3.14
CA GLU A 346 -3.23 23.11 -4.12
C GLU A 346 -4.05 24.25 -3.50
N HIS A 347 -5.09 23.91 -2.73
CA HIS A 347 -5.88 24.88 -1.99
C HIS A 347 -5.04 25.65 -0.97
N ALA A 348 -4.20 24.96 -0.19
CA ALA A 348 -3.32 25.60 0.79
C ALA A 348 -2.31 26.55 0.13
N LYS A 349 -1.78 26.17 -1.04
CA LYS A 349 -0.83 26.97 -1.81
C LYS A 349 -1.48 28.23 -2.39
N GLN A 350 -2.71 28.11 -2.91
CA GLN A 350 -3.43 29.24 -3.51
C GLN A 350 -3.98 30.21 -2.48
N THR A 351 -4.45 29.70 -1.33
CA THR A 351 -5.23 30.50 -0.36
C THR A 351 -4.47 30.81 0.92
N GLY A 352 -3.36 30.11 1.18
CA GLY A 352 -2.67 30.14 2.48
C GLY A 352 -3.44 29.44 3.61
N HIS A 353 -4.58 28.80 3.32
CA HIS A 353 -5.36 28.06 4.31
C HIS A 353 -4.67 26.76 4.68
N LYS A 354 -4.64 26.45 5.98
CA LYS A 354 -3.94 25.28 6.52
C LYS A 354 -4.80 24.41 7.43
N ARG A 355 -6.03 24.83 7.73
CA ARG A 355 -6.98 24.07 8.55
C ARG A 355 -7.96 23.33 7.66
N PHE A 356 -7.80 22.02 7.55
CA PHE A 356 -8.72 21.11 6.87
C PHE A 356 -9.32 20.18 7.92
N GLY A 357 -10.48 19.59 7.65
CA GLY A 357 -11.06 18.53 8.47
C GLY A 357 -11.82 17.55 7.58
N GLU A 358 -11.78 16.28 7.89
CA GLU A 358 -12.47 15.24 7.11
C GLU A 358 -14.01 15.36 7.23
N ILE A 359 -14.74 14.98 6.16
CA ILE A 359 -16.21 15.07 6.05
C ILE A 359 -16.87 13.77 5.65
#